data_AF-A0A3L7XYR9-F1
#
_entry.id   AF-A0A3L7XYR9-F1
#
_cell.length_a   1.000
_cell.length_b   1.000
_cell.length_c   1.000
_cell.angle_alpha   90.00
_cell.angle_beta   90.00
_cell.angle_gamma   90.00
#
_symmetry.space_group_name_H-M   'P 1'
#
loop_
_entity.id
_entity.type
_entity.pdbx_description
1 polymer ?
#
loop_
_entity_poly.entity_id
_entity_poly.type
_entity_poly.pdbx_seq_one_letter_code
_entity_poly.pdbx_strand_id
1 'polypeptide(L)'
;TMPHSLVLIYGDTVEAALAFDRTMDPEVPRIVLIDTFRDEAEEATRVATALGDRLGGVRLDRASELGGVTPELVAEVRAALDAAGAPQAKIVISGGLTAERIAQFKAAKSPVDTYAVGSAISGTRPIDFTADIHEIDGTPIGKRGRSSGLTDAPRLREVDLAAWRDAALKG
;
A
#
# COMPACT_ATOMS: atom_id res chain seq x y z
N THR A 1 7.92 -2.65 8.16
CA THR A 1 8.57 -1.31 8.16
C THR A 1 8.57 -0.78 9.58
N MET A 2 9.26 0.32 9.85
CA MET A 2 9.21 1.04 11.14
C MET A 2 8.35 2.31 11.08
N PRO A 3 7.75 2.76 12.21
CA PRO A 3 6.98 4.00 12.29
C PRO A 3 7.85 5.22 12.67
N HIS A 4 7.37 6.45 12.40
CA HIS A 4 8.03 7.69 12.85
C HIS A 4 8.25 7.72 14.36
N SER A 5 7.33 7.17 15.16
CA SER A 5 7.45 7.16 16.62
C SER A 5 8.73 6.47 17.10
N LEU A 6 9.19 5.42 16.42
CA LEU A 6 10.44 4.75 16.75
C LEU A 6 11.65 5.67 16.48
N VAL A 7 11.66 6.33 15.32
CA VAL A 7 12.72 7.28 14.94
C VAL A 7 12.77 8.45 15.93
N LEU A 8 11.60 8.98 16.32
CA LEU A 8 11.47 10.08 17.28
C LEU A 8 11.98 9.69 18.68
N ILE A 9 11.68 8.48 19.16
CA ILE A 9 12.14 8.00 20.47
C ILE A 9 13.68 7.88 20.53
N TYR A 10 14.30 7.38 19.46
CA TYR A 10 15.75 7.26 19.37
C TYR A 10 16.45 8.59 19.06
N GLY A 11 15.74 9.56 18.47
CA GLY A 11 16.28 10.86 18.10
C GLY A 11 17.19 10.85 16.86
N ASP A 12 17.35 9.69 16.23
CA ASP A 12 18.12 9.51 14.99
C ASP A 12 17.63 8.29 14.19
N THR A 13 17.55 8.43 12.87
CA THR A 13 17.07 7.38 11.96
C THR A 13 17.97 6.15 11.95
N VAL A 14 19.29 6.33 11.96
CA VAL A 14 20.25 5.21 11.89
C VAL A 14 20.22 4.42 13.20
N GLU A 15 20.21 5.11 14.34
CA GLU A 15 20.09 4.43 15.64
C GLU A 15 18.79 3.64 15.75
N ALA A 16 17.67 4.23 15.30
CA ALA A 16 16.38 3.55 15.24
C ALA A 16 16.39 2.33 14.29
N ALA A 17 17.03 2.46 13.11
CA ALA A 17 17.16 1.39 12.14
C ALA A 17 18.02 0.22 12.66
N LEU A 18 19.14 0.52 13.32
CA LEU A 18 20.00 -0.48 13.96
C LEU A 18 19.27 -1.15 15.14
N ALA A 19 18.46 -0.42 15.90
CA ALA A 19 17.65 -1.00 16.97
C ALA A 19 16.56 -1.94 16.43
N PHE A 20 15.88 -1.53 15.35
CA PHE A 20 14.89 -2.35 14.66
C PHE A 20 15.53 -3.64 14.14
N ASP A 21 16.69 -3.53 13.51
CA ASP A 21 17.43 -4.65 12.97
C ASP A 21 17.92 -5.65 14.03
N ARG A 22 18.37 -5.18 15.21
CA ARG A 22 18.77 -6.08 16.32
C ARG A 22 17.61 -6.88 16.93
N THR A 23 16.38 -6.39 16.79
CA THR A 23 15.23 -6.92 17.54
C THR A 23 14.29 -7.78 16.69
N MET A 24 14.15 -7.45 15.41
CA MET A 24 13.22 -8.17 14.53
C MET A 24 13.79 -9.49 14.03
N ASP A 25 12.89 -10.45 13.78
CA ASP A 25 13.24 -11.71 13.13
C ASP A 25 13.95 -11.45 11.78
N PRO A 26 15.06 -12.15 11.46
CA PRO A 26 15.81 -11.94 10.22
C PRO A 26 14.99 -12.01 8.92
N GLU A 27 13.89 -12.77 8.91
CA GLU A 27 13.00 -12.91 7.74
C GLU A 27 12.16 -11.64 7.49
N VAL A 28 12.03 -10.75 8.47
CA VAL A 28 11.30 -9.49 8.32
C VAL A 28 12.18 -8.47 7.58
N PRO A 29 11.76 -7.95 6.40
CA PRO A 29 12.57 -6.99 5.68
C PRO A 29 12.79 -5.70 6.48
N ARG A 30 14.05 -5.23 6.53
CA ARG A 30 14.42 -3.94 7.14
C ARG A 30 14.07 -2.81 6.18
N ILE A 31 12.80 -2.40 6.23
CA ILE A 31 12.30 -1.22 5.50
C ILE A 31 12.30 -0.01 6.44
N VAL A 32 13.23 0.92 6.22
CA VAL A 32 13.51 2.07 7.09
C VAL A 32 12.76 3.31 6.63
N LEU A 33 12.16 4.05 7.56
CA LEU A 33 11.46 5.31 7.28
C LEU A 33 12.47 6.47 7.31
N ILE A 34 12.59 7.24 6.24
CA ILE A 34 13.75 8.13 6.00
C ILE A 34 13.42 9.63 5.92
N ASP A 35 12.20 10.02 6.30
CA ASP A 35 11.65 11.37 6.13
C ASP A 35 11.24 12.01 7.46
N THR A 36 11.90 11.64 8.55
CA THR A 36 11.58 12.17 9.90
C THR A 36 12.37 13.42 10.26
N PHE A 37 13.66 13.48 9.92
CA PHE A 37 14.56 14.56 10.41
C PHE A 37 15.29 15.30 9.30
N ARG A 38 16.02 14.58 8.45
CA ARG A 38 16.80 15.19 7.36
C ARG A 38 16.14 14.93 6.01
N ASP A 39 16.77 15.46 4.98
CA ASP A 39 16.41 15.16 3.60
C ASP A 39 16.51 13.65 3.30
N GLU A 40 15.57 13.14 2.53
CA GLU A 40 15.39 11.71 2.31
C GLU A 40 16.56 11.09 1.54
N ALA A 41 17.21 11.83 0.64
CA ALA A 41 18.39 11.32 -0.08
C ALA A 41 19.60 11.19 0.87
N GLU A 42 19.75 12.15 1.79
CA GLU A 42 20.76 12.09 2.84
C GLU A 42 20.48 10.92 3.79
N GLU A 43 19.27 10.79 4.31
CA GLU A 43 18.88 9.69 5.19
C GLU A 43 19.02 8.33 4.52
N ALA A 44 18.62 8.19 3.25
CA ALA A 44 18.80 6.97 2.48
C ALA A 44 20.27 6.52 2.43
N THR A 45 21.19 7.46 2.20
CA THR A 45 22.64 7.20 2.19
C THR A 45 23.12 6.75 3.57
N ARG A 46 22.69 7.45 4.62
CA ARG A 46 23.07 7.14 6.01
C ARG A 46 22.63 5.73 6.42
N VAL A 47 21.38 5.36 6.14
CA VAL A 47 20.84 4.05 6.52
C VAL A 47 21.42 2.92 5.68
N ALA A 48 21.66 3.15 4.38
CA ALA A 48 22.35 2.20 3.51
C ALA A 48 23.76 1.90 4.01
N THR A 49 24.51 2.93 4.38
CA THR A 49 25.87 2.78 4.93
C THR A 49 25.88 1.99 6.24
N ALA A 50 24.90 2.23 7.13
CA ALA A 50 24.86 1.61 8.44
C ALA A 50 24.35 0.15 8.43
N LEU A 51 23.37 -0.17 7.58
CA LEU A 51 22.78 -1.51 7.52
C LEU A 51 23.46 -2.42 6.49
N GLY A 52 24.09 -1.84 5.45
CA GLY A 52 24.71 -2.59 4.36
C GLY A 52 23.71 -3.54 3.69
N ASP A 53 24.13 -4.78 3.46
CA ASP A 53 23.32 -5.82 2.81
C ASP A 53 22.03 -6.18 3.57
N ARG A 54 21.93 -5.80 4.86
CA ARG A 54 20.74 -6.03 5.66
C ARG A 54 19.62 -5.05 5.35
N LEU A 55 19.91 -3.94 4.66
CA LEU A 55 18.89 -2.98 4.26
C LEU A 55 17.97 -3.61 3.21
N GLY A 56 16.74 -3.96 3.61
CA GLY A 56 15.71 -4.45 2.69
C GLY A 56 15.16 -3.32 1.82
N GLY A 57 15.16 -2.08 2.31
CA GLY A 57 14.64 -0.92 1.58
C GLY A 57 14.36 0.29 2.46
N VAL A 58 13.82 1.33 1.82
CA VAL A 58 13.40 2.57 2.47
C VAL A 58 11.92 2.85 2.20
N ARG A 59 11.27 3.58 3.11
CA ARG A 59 9.91 4.08 2.98
C ARG A 59 9.89 5.60 2.99
N LEU A 60 9.18 6.18 2.02
CA LEU A 60 8.88 7.60 1.91
C LEU A 60 7.41 7.84 2.26
N ASP A 61 7.16 8.68 3.25
CA ASP A 61 5.82 9.09 3.76
C ASP A 61 5.73 10.63 3.90
N ARG A 62 6.41 11.35 2.98
CA ARG A 62 6.71 12.77 3.11
C ARG A 62 5.43 13.59 3.32
N ALA A 63 5.48 14.49 4.29
CA ALA A 63 4.37 15.40 4.61
C ALA A 63 3.94 16.22 3.38
N SER A 64 2.63 16.41 3.21
CA SER A 64 2.07 17.18 2.10
C SER A 64 2.52 18.64 2.07
N GLU A 65 2.77 19.21 3.25
CA GLU A 65 3.28 20.55 3.49
C GLU A 65 4.68 20.75 2.91
N LEU A 66 5.43 19.66 2.75
CA LEU A 66 6.75 19.62 2.11
C LEU A 66 6.68 19.18 0.64
N GLY A 67 5.47 19.15 0.04
CA GLY A 67 5.22 18.73 -1.33
C GLY A 67 4.82 17.27 -1.50
N GLY A 68 4.91 16.47 -0.43
CA GLY A 68 4.66 15.02 -0.48
C GLY A 68 5.63 14.25 -1.38
N VAL A 69 5.41 12.95 -1.52
CA VAL A 69 6.28 12.10 -2.35
C VAL A 69 6.00 12.35 -3.84
N THR A 70 7.06 12.62 -4.61
CA THR A 70 7.02 12.84 -6.07
C THR A 70 7.91 11.83 -6.82
N PRO A 71 7.69 11.60 -8.14
CA PRO A 71 8.58 10.76 -8.94
C PRO A 71 10.04 11.19 -8.93
N GLU A 72 10.30 12.50 -8.88
CA GLU A 72 11.64 13.10 -8.86
C GLU A 72 12.35 12.78 -7.55
N LEU A 73 11.68 12.93 -6.41
CA LEU A 73 12.21 12.57 -5.10
C LEU A 73 12.55 11.07 -5.04
N VAL A 74 11.69 10.21 -5.59
CA VAL A 74 11.97 8.77 -5.66
C VAL A 74 13.21 8.48 -6.50
N ALA A 75 13.39 9.18 -7.63
CA ALA A 75 14.57 9.03 -8.47
C ALA A 75 15.85 9.50 -7.77
N GLU A 76 15.77 10.59 -7.00
CA GLU A 76 16.86 11.11 -6.19
C GLU A 76 17.27 10.12 -5.09
N VAL A 77 16.30 9.60 -4.33
CA VAL A 77 16.53 8.58 -3.29
C VAL A 77 17.11 7.30 -3.91
N ARG A 78 16.64 6.88 -5.09
CA ARG A 78 17.21 5.74 -5.82
C ARG A 78 18.68 5.97 -6.14
N ALA A 79 19.02 7.13 -6.68
CA ALA A 79 20.41 7.48 -7.01
C ALA A 79 21.30 7.52 -5.75
N ALA A 80 20.78 8.03 -4.63
CA ALA A 80 21.48 8.05 -3.35
C ALA A 80 21.76 6.64 -2.81
N LEU A 81 20.76 5.75 -2.83
CA LEU A 81 20.94 4.35 -2.44
C LEU A 81 21.94 3.62 -3.34
N ASP A 82 21.88 3.85 -4.66
CA ASP A 82 22.80 3.22 -5.62
C ASP A 82 24.24 3.70 -5.40
N ALA A 83 24.43 5.00 -5.19
CA ALA A 83 25.73 5.59 -4.87
C ALA A 83 26.29 5.10 -3.52
N ALA A 84 25.41 4.80 -2.55
CA ALA A 84 25.75 4.20 -1.28
C ALA A 84 26.02 2.68 -1.35
N GLY A 85 25.96 2.08 -2.54
CA GLY A 85 26.21 0.64 -2.75
C GLY A 85 25.05 -0.27 -2.36
N ALA A 86 23.81 0.26 -2.30
CA ALA A 86 22.60 -0.49 -1.96
C ALA A 86 21.57 -0.55 -3.12
N PRO A 87 21.96 -1.00 -4.35
CA PRO A 87 21.04 -1.08 -5.49
C PRO A 87 19.89 -2.07 -5.29
N GLN A 88 20.06 -3.04 -4.39
CA GLN A 88 19.03 -4.03 -4.03
C GLN A 88 17.92 -3.47 -3.14
N ALA A 89 18.21 -2.37 -2.41
CA ALA A 89 17.29 -1.81 -1.42
C ALA A 89 16.00 -1.34 -2.11
N LYS A 90 14.84 -1.79 -1.63
CA LYS A 90 13.54 -1.47 -2.24
C LYS A 90 13.05 -0.08 -1.85
N ILE A 91 12.26 0.56 -2.71
CA ILE A 91 11.61 1.84 -2.41
C ILE A 91 10.10 1.63 -2.23
N VAL A 92 9.63 1.90 -1.02
CA VAL A 92 8.23 1.91 -0.64
C VAL A 92 7.76 3.36 -0.54
N ILE A 93 6.60 3.68 -1.10
CA ILE A 93 5.98 4.99 -0.90
C ILE A 93 4.61 4.84 -0.23
N SER A 94 4.28 5.78 0.66
CA SER A 94 2.98 5.92 1.32
C SER A 94 2.54 7.39 1.33
N GLY A 95 1.39 7.68 1.95
CA GLY A 95 0.88 9.04 2.09
C GLY A 95 0.02 9.48 0.90
N GLY A 96 -1.30 9.54 1.10
CA GLY A 96 -2.23 10.18 0.15
C GLY A 96 -2.31 9.53 -1.24
N LEU A 97 -1.91 8.26 -1.39
CA LEU A 97 -1.93 7.57 -2.69
C LEU A 97 -3.35 7.29 -3.17
N THR A 98 -3.63 7.68 -4.42
CA THR A 98 -4.85 7.37 -5.17
C THR A 98 -4.50 6.62 -6.46
N ALA A 99 -5.51 6.13 -7.18
CA ALA A 99 -5.30 5.50 -8.50
C ALA A 99 -4.61 6.46 -9.48
N GLU A 100 -4.98 7.74 -9.47
CA GLU A 100 -4.41 8.79 -10.32
C GLU A 100 -2.95 9.05 -9.97
N ARG A 101 -2.63 9.17 -8.67
CA ARG A 101 -1.23 9.34 -8.24
C ARG A 101 -0.39 8.13 -8.63
N ILE A 102 -0.87 6.91 -8.40
CA ILE A 102 -0.14 5.69 -8.81
C ILE A 102 0.08 5.68 -10.33
N ALA A 103 -0.92 6.11 -11.12
CA ALA A 103 -0.77 6.22 -12.57
C ALA A 103 0.31 7.24 -12.97
N GLN A 104 0.44 8.36 -12.25
CA GLN A 104 1.51 9.34 -12.48
C GLN A 104 2.90 8.74 -12.25
N PHE A 105 3.12 8.04 -11.12
CA PHE A 105 4.39 7.35 -10.85
C PHE A 105 4.71 6.30 -11.92
N LYS A 106 3.72 5.52 -12.35
CA LYS A 106 3.88 4.52 -13.43
C LYS A 106 4.21 5.17 -14.78
N ALA A 107 3.54 6.26 -15.14
CA ALA A 107 3.79 7.00 -16.39
C ALA A 107 5.20 7.59 -16.41
N ALA A 108 5.66 8.11 -15.27
CA ALA A 108 7.03 8.59 -15.07
C ALA A 108 8.08 7.48 -15.01
N LYS A 109 7.68 6.19 -15.03
CA LYS A 109 8.54 5.03 -14.81
C LYS A 109 9.38 5.16 -13.54
N SER A 110 8.79 5.76 -12.50
CA SER A 110 9.47 5.99 -11.23
C SER A 110 9.87 4.66 -10.59
N PRO A 111 11.07 4.54 -10.00
CA PRO A 111 11.60 3.29 -9.45
C PRO A 111 11.00 2.97 -8.07
N VAL A 112 9.66 2.89 -8.01
CA VAL A 112 8.90 2.48 -6.82
C VAL A 112 8.65 0.98 -6.88
N ASP A 113 9.02 0.26 -5.83
CA ASP A 113 8.77 -1.17 -5.71
C ASP A 113 7.41 -1.48 -5.03
N THR A 114 6.94 -0.60 -4.13
CA THR A 114 5.69 -0.83 -3.38
C THR A 114 4.92 0.45 -3.11
N TYR A 115 3.60 0.39 -3.33
CA TYR A 115 2.65 1.46 -3.03
C TYR A 115 1.80 1.06 -1.81
N ALA A 116 2.03 1.70 -0.67
CA ALA A 116 1.28 1.45 0.56
C ALA A 116 0.05 2.37 0.62
N VAL A 117 -1.09 1.85 0.14
CA VAL A 117 -2.36 2.59 0.01
C VAL A 117 -3.23 2.39 1.24
N GLY A 118 -3.65 3.48 1.88
CA GLY A 118 -4.55 3.47 3.03
C GLY A 118 -5.96 3.97 2.69
N SER A 119 -6.21 5.24 2.99
CA SER A 119 -7.55 5.87 2.95
C SER A 119 -8.29 5.74 1.62
N ALA A 120 -7.58 5.69 0.49
CA ALA A 120 -8.22 5.51 -0.81
C ALA A 120 -8.92 4.14 -0.97
N ILE A 121 -8.52 3.13 -0.18
CA ILE A 121 -9.19 1.83 -0.14
C ILE A 121 -10.16 1.80 1.03
N SER A 122 -9.65 2.01 2.25
CA SER A 122 -10.42 1.80 3.48
C SER A 122 -11.51 2.85 3.71
N GLY A 123 -11.36 4.04 3.14
CA GLY A 123 -12.32 5.14 3.24
C GLY A 123 -13.36 5.16 2.12
N THR A 124 -13.40 4.16 1.24
CA THR A 124 -14.36 4.11 0.14
C THR A 124 -15.78 4.02 0.67
N ARG A 125 -16.67 4.87 0.15
CA ARG A 125 -18.09 4.84 0.50
C ARG A 125 -18.69 3.47 0.07
N PRO A 126 -19.41 2.77 0.96
CA PRO A 126 -20.08 1.52 0.59
C PRO A 126 -21.00 1.73 -0.62
N ILE A 127 -21.12 0.69 -1.44
CA ILE A 127 -22.13 0.65 -2.50
C ILE A 127 -23.45 0.28 -1.83
N ASP A 128 -24.39 1.22 -1.80
CA ASP A 128 -25.74 0.94 -1.31
C ASP A 128 -26.42 -0.05 -2.24
N PHE A 129 -26.77 -1.22 -1.71
CA PHE A 129 -27.47 -2.25 -2.44
C PHE A 129 -28.72 -2.67 -1.68
N THR A 130 -29.81 -2.92 -2.41
CA THR A 130 -31.06 -3.46 -1.87
C THR A 130 -31.36 -4.79 -2.54
N ALA A 131 -31.53 -5.84 -1.74
CA ALA A 131 -32.08 -7.10 -2.22
C ALA A 131 -33.61 -7.03 -2.14
N ASP A 132 -34.27 -7.18 -3.28
CA ASP A 132 -35.73 -7.19 -3.39
C ASP A 132 -36.18 -8.51 -4.02
N ILE A 133 -37.39 -8.96 -3.72
CA ILE A 133 -38.02 -10.09 -4.43
C ILE A 133 -38.57 -9.56 -5.75
N HIS A 134 -38.28 -10.27 -6.85
CA HIS A 134 -38.76 -9.97 -8.20
C HIS A 134 -39.67 -11.07 -8.78
N GLU A 135 -39.72 -12.24 -8.14
CA GLU A 135 -40.55 -13.38 -8.54
C GLU A 135 -40.84 -14.27 -7.34
N ILE A 136 -42.06 -14.81 -7.26
CA ILE A 136 -42.46 -15.83 -6.29
C ILE A 136 -43.13 -16.95 -7.07
N ASP A 137 -42.63 -18.18 -6.93
CA ASP A 137 -43.18 -19.38 -7.55
C ASP A 137 -43.45 -19.23 -9.07
N GLY A 138 -42.50 -18.65 -9.81
CA GLY A 138 -42.64 -18.41 -11.26
C GLY A 138 -43.57 -17.26 -11.65
N THR A 139 -44.16 -16.56 -10.67
CA THR A 139 -45.03 -15.40 -10.91
C THR A 139 -44.25 -14.10 -10.71
N PRO A 140 -44.08 -13.27 -11.76
CA PRO A 140 -43.42 -11.97 -11.64
C PRO A 140 -44.16 -11.06 -10.64
N ILE A 141 -43.46 -10.66 -9.56
CA ILE A 141 -44.00 -9.78 -8.53
C ILE A 141 -42.87 -8.96 -7.91
N GLY A 142 -43.10 -7.69 -7.61
CA GLY A 142 -42.06 -6.84 -7.02
C GLY A 142 -42.61 -5.63 -6.28
N LYS A 143 -41.77 -5.00 -5.47
CA LYS A 143 -42.13 -3.76 -4.78
C LYS A 143 -42.32 -2.61 -5.78
N ARG A 144 -43.18 -1.65 -5.44
CA ARG A 144 -43.39 -0.44 -6.27
C ARG A 144 -42.06 0.27 -6.56
N GLY A 145 -41.87 0.64 -7.83
CA GLY A 145 -40.64 1.32 -8.29
C GLY A 145 -39.49 0.37 -8.67
N ARG A 146 -39.73 -0.95 -8.69
CA ARG A 146 -38.82 -1.96 -9.25
C ARG A 146 -39.51 -2.72 -10.38
N SER A 147 -38.74 -3.20 -11.36
CA SER A 147 -39.22 -4.14 -12.37
C SER A 147 -39.55 -5.49 -11.72
N SER A 148 -40.64 -6.14 -12.10
CA SER A 148 -40.95 -7.51 -11.70
C SER A 148 -40.44 -8.52 -12.74
N GLY A 149 -40.19 -9.75 -12.31
CA GLY A 149 -39.70 -10.85 -13.13
C GLY A 149 -38.18 -10.94 -13.17
N LEU A 150 -37.69 -12.08 -13.67
CA LEU A 150 -36.26 -12.31 -13.86
C LEU A 150 -35.67 -11.27 -14.83
N THR A 151 -34.57 -10.67 -14.39
CA THR A 151 -33.77 -9.78 -15.25
C THR A 151 -32.71 -10.64 -15.94
N ASP A 152 -32.72 -10.66 -17.27
CA ASP A 152 -31.66 -11.33 -18.02
C ASP A 152 -30.32 -10.64 -17.75
N ALA A 153 -29.40 -11.41 -17.19
CA ALA A 153 -28.08 -10.95 -16.81
C ALA A 153 -27.08 -12.01 -17.28
N PRO A 154 -26.68 -12.00 -18.57
CA PRO A 154 -25.92 -13.09 -19.19
C PRO A 154 -24.51 -13.28 -18.62
N ARG A 155 -24.06 -12.35 -17.76
CA ARG A 155 -22.80 -12.45 -17.02
C ARG A 155 -22.96 -13.02 -15.61
N LEU A 156 -24.19 -13.16 -15.11
CA LEU A 156 -24.47 -13.82 -13.85
C LEU A 156 -24.57 -15.32 -14.09
N ARG A 157 -23.93 -16.07 -13.21
CA ARG A 157 -24.04 -17.52 -13.12
C ARG A 157 -24.43 -17.86 -11.70
N GLU A 158 -25.22 -18.90 -11.54
CA GLU A 158 -25.45 -19.48 -10.23
C GLU A 158 -24.10 -19.92 -9.64
N VAL A 159 -23.89 -19.60 -8.36
CA VAL A 159 -22.70 -20.01 -7.63
C VAL A 159 -23.16 -20.98 -6.55
N ASP A 160 -22.58 -22.18 -6.55
CA ASP A 160 -22.78 -23.13 -5.46
C ASP A 160 -22.12 -22.57 -4.19
N LEU A 161 -22.96 -21.98 -3.32
CA LEU A 161 -22.52 -21.38 -2.07
C LEU A 161 -22.03 -22.43 -1.06
N ALA A 162 -22.44 -23.70 -1.17
CA ALA A 162 -21.96 -24.76 -0.28
C ALA A 162 -20.52 -25.12 -0.64
N ALA A 163 -20.24 -25.37 -1.92
CA ALA A 163 -18.89 -25.61 -2.41
C ALA A 163 -17.96 -24.41 -2.17
N TRP A 164 -18.46 -23.17 -2.33
CA TRP A 164 -17.68 -21.97 -2.05
C TRP A 164 -17.32 -21.83 -0.56
N ARG A 165 -18.28 -22.07 0.35
CA ARG A 165 -18.03 -22.02 1.81
C ARG A 165 -17.03 -23.08 2.27
N ASP A 166 -17.14 -24.30 1.73
CA ASP A 166 -16.22 -25.40 2.04
C ASP A 166 -14.78 -25.11 1.58
N ALA A 167 -14.61 -24.39 0.47
CA ALA A 167 -13.31 -23.99 -0.05
C ALA A 167 -12.73 -22.76 0.67
N ALA A 168 -13.56 -21.79 1.05
CA ALA A 168 -13.10 -20.53 1.64
C ALA A 168 -12.80 -20.62 3.15
N LEU A 169 -13.42 -21.55 3.89
CA LEU A 169 -13.23 -21.70 5.34
C LEU A 169 -12.17 -22.74 5.74
N LYS A 170 -11.57 -23.44 4.77
CA LYS A 170 -10.47 -24.41 4.97
C LYS A 170 -9.08 -23.85 4.63
N GLY A 171 -8.97 -22.55 4.35
CA GLY A 171 -7.71 -21.84 4.14
C GLY A 171 -7.25 -21.11 5.40
#